data_AF-A0A7V8QIE4-F1
#
_entry.id   AF-A0A7V8QIE4-F1
#
_cell.length_a   1.000
_cell.length_b   1.000
_cell.length_c   1.000
_cell.angle_alpha   90.00
_cell.angle_beta   90.00
_cell.angle_gamma   90.00
#
_symmetry.space_group_name_H-M   'P 1'
#
loop_
_entity.id
_entity.type
_entity.pdbx_description
1 polymer ?
#
loop_
_entity_poly.entity_id
_entity_poly.type
_entity_poly.pdbx_seq_one_letter_code
_entity_poly.pdbx_strand_id
1 'polypeptide(L)' 'MVSTSRHTVQTRYDAAEIVLFGAYRDVHDEAQRIVRRFAASAAPYRIAEDHGERIVLRREE' A
#
# COMPACT_ATOMS: atom_id res chain seq x y z
N MET A 1 23.37 -5.34 -4.59
CA MET A 1 22.06 -4.85 -4.10
C MET A 1 21.00 -5.77 -4.67
N VAL A 2 20.16 -6.36 -3.82
CA VAL A 2 19.15 -7.34 -4.23
C VAL A 2 17.97 -6.59 -4.84
N SER A 3 17.89 -6.57 -6.17
CA SER A 3 16.70 -6.15 -6.89
C SER A 3 15.68 -7.28 -6.79
N THR A 4 14.86 -7.28 -5.73
CA THR A 4 13.66 -8.13 -5.71
C THR A 4 12.74 -7.66 -6.82
N SER A 5 12.69 -8.43 -7.89
CA SER A 5 11.66 -8.43 -8.92
C SER A 5 10.31 -8.29 -8.23
N ARG A 6 9.67 -7.12 -8.32
CA ARG A 6 8.30 -6.95 -7.86
C ARG A 6 7.44 -6.51 -9.01
N HIS A 7 6.33 -7.22 -9.13
CA HIS A 7 5.24 -6.97 -10.02
C HIS A 7 4.89 -5.48 -10.05
N THR A 8 4.34 -5.04 -11.17
CA THR A 8 4.15 -3.68 -11.66
C THR A 8 3.22 -2.80 -10.79
N VAL A 9 3.39 -2.82 -9.47
CA VAL A 9 2.65 -2.00 -8.51
C VAL A 9 3.36 -0.67 -8.39
N GLN A 10 2.72 0.38 -8.90
CA GLN A 10 3.19 1.74 -8.75
C GLN A 10 2.70 2.27 -7.40
N THR A 11 3.63 2.79 -6.60
CA THR A 11 3.33 3.40 -5.30
C THR A 11 3.58 4.90 -5.38
N ARG A 12 2.57 5.69 -5.05
CA ARG A 12 2.67 7.14 -4.87
C ARG A 12 2.50 7.46 -3.38
N TYR A 13 3.47 8.16 -2.83
CA TYR A 13 3.43 8.66 -1.46
C TYR A 13 2.96 10.11 -1.48
N ASP A 14 1.89 10.38 -0.74
CA ASP A 14 1.41 11.72 -0.42
C ASP A 14 1.62 11.99 1.08
N ALA A 15 1.37 13.20 1.56
CA ALA A 15 1.68 13.60 2.92
C ALA A 15 0.91 12.78 3.99
N ALA A 16 -0.33 12.40 3.69
CA ALA A 16 -1.21 11.65 4.59
C ALA A 16 -1.65 10.27 4.05
N GLU A 17 -1.36 9.99 2.77
CA GLU A 17 -1.86 8.80 2.08
C GLU A 17 -0.79 8.10 1.25
N ILE A 18 -0.95 6.80 1.08
CA ILE A 18 -0.17 5.98 0.15
C ILE A 18 -1.15 5.44 -0.88
N VAL A 19 -0.94 5.79 -2.14
CA VAL A 19 -1.77 5.32 -3.25
C VAL A 19 -1.02 4.26 -4.02
N LEU A 20 -1.61 3.09 -4.14
CA LEU A 20 -1.09 1.95 -4.88
C LEU A 20 -1.90 1.77 -6.16
N PHE A 21 -1.22 1.49 -7.26
CA PHE A 21 -1.83 1.20 -8.57
C PHE A 21 -1.21 -0.05 -9.16
N GLY A 22 -2.01 -0.94 -9.72
CA GLY A 22 -1.53 -2.14 -10.37
C GLY A 22 -2.64 -3.15 -10.64
N ALA A 23 -2.26 -4.35 -11.07
CA ALA A 23 -3.23 -5.42 -11.19
C ALA A 23 -3.86 -5.74 -9.82
N TYR A 24 -5.17 -6.01 -9.81
CA TYR A 24 -5.98 -6.21 -8.61
C TYR A 24 -5.28 -7.04 -7.52
N ARG A 25 -4.75 -8.21 -7.89
CA ARG A 25 -4.12 -9.11 -6.93
C ARG A 25 -2.81 -8.56 -6.37
N ASP A 26 -2.00 -7.92 -7.20
CA ASP A 26 -0.69 -7.40 -6.82
C ASP A 26 -0.82 -6.15 -5.94
N VAL A 27 -1.75 -5.25 -6.29
CA VAL A 27 -2.00 -4.03 -5.52
C VAL A 27 -2.54 -4.39 -4.14
N HIS A 28 -3.41 -5.40 -4.04
CA HIS A 28 -3.98 -5.86 -2.78
C HIS A 28 -2.95 -6.60 -1.89
N ASP A 29 -2.06 -7.40 -2.48
CA ASP A 29 -0.97 -8.05 -1.75
C ASP A 29 0.02 -7.02 -1.18
N GLU A 30 0.41 -6.02 -1.99
CA GLU A 30 1.31 -4.94 -1.53
C GLU A 30 0.61 -4.05 -0.49
N ALA A 31 -0.68 -3.77 -0.63
CA ALA A 31 -1.47 -3.04 0.38
C ALA A 31 -1.45 -3.76 1.74
N GLN A 32 -1.77 -5.05 1.74
CA GLN A 32 -1.76 -5.88 2.94
C GLN A 32 -0.35 -5.96 3.55
N ARG A 33 0.68 -6.03 2.72
CA ARG A 33 2.07 -6.03 3.18
C ARG A 33 2.44 -4.73 3.89
N ILE A 34 2.05 -3.58 3.34
CA ILE A 34 2.29 -2.27 3.95
C ILE A 34 1.54 -2.18 5.29
N VAL A 35 0.24 -2.50 5.30
CA VAL A 35 -0.57 -2.50 6.53
C VAL A 35 0.07 -3.37 7.62
N ARG A 36 0.45 -4.61 7.31
CA ARG A 36 1.11 -5.52 8.26
C ARG A 36 2.44 -4.98 8.77
N ARG A 37 3.23 -4.35 7.89
CA ARG A 37 4.53 -3.76 8.26
C ARG A 37 4.38 -2.61 9.26
N PHE A 38 3.33 -1.81 9.12
CA PHE A 38 3.08 -0.64 9.98
C PHE A 38 2.09 -0.93 11.11
N ALA A 39 1.59 -2.17 11.25
CA ALA A 39 0.60 -2.54 12.27
C ALA A 39 1.05 -2.27 13.72
N ALA A 40 2.36 -2.31 13.99
CA ALA A 40 2.95 -2.02 15.29
C ALA A 40 3.60 -0.62 15.38
N SER A 41 3.41 0.23 14.36
CA SER A 41 3.94 1.60 14.35
C SER A 41 3.01 2.56 15.09
N ALA A 42 3.57 3.68 15.55
CA ALA A 42 2.81 4.74 16.23
C ALA A 42 1.73 5.40 15.34
N ALA A 43 1.81 5.22 14.02
CA ALA A 43 0.80 5.66 13.06
C ALA A 43 0.57 4.52 12.04
N PRO A 44 -0.33 3.57 12.33
CA PRO A 44 -0.63 2.47 11.42
C PRO A 44 -1.37 2.98 10.18
N TYR A 45 -1.15 2.34 9.05
CA TYR A 45 -1.92 2.59 7.84
C TYR A 45 -3.07 1.59 7.75
N ARG A 46 -4.24 2.05 7.27
CA ARG A 46 -5.38 1.21 6.89
C ARG A 46 -5.80 1.48 5.46
N ILE A 47 -6.42 0.49 4.83
CA ILE A 47 -7.09 0.65 3.54
C ILE A 47 -8.29 1.55 3.74
N ALA A 48 -8.21 2.77 3.20
CA ALA A 48 -9.30 3.74 3.20
C ALA A 48 -10.20 3.57 1.99
N GLU A 49 -9.62 3.24 0.84
CA GLU A 49 -10.34 3.00 -0.41
C GLU A 49 -9.76 1.80 -1.16
N ASP A 50 -10.64 0.94 -1.69
CA ASP A 50 -10.29 -0.17 -2.58
C ASP A 50 -11.10 -0.07 -3.86
N HIS A 51 -10.46 0.43 -4.91
CA HIS A 51 -11.01 0.56 -6.26
C HIS A 51 -10.54 -0.57 -7.17
N GLY A 52 -10.16 -1.71 -6.58
CA GLY A 52 -9.70 -2.90 -7.27
C GLY A 52 -8.26 -2.79 -7.78
N GLU A 53 -8.04 -2.03 -8.84
CA GLU A 53 -6.72 -1.78 -9.43
C GLU A 53 -5.99 -0.57 -8.82
N ARG A 54 -6.67 0.11 -7.89
CA ARG A 54 -6.13 1.20 -7.09
C ARG A 54 -6.54 1.03 -5.64
N ILE A 55 -5.59 1.15 -4.73
CA ILE A 55 -5.84 1.14 -3.29
C ILE A 55 -5.28 2.41 -2.67
N VAL A 56 -6.04 3.04 -1.79
CA VAL A 56 -5.59 4.18 -0.99
C VAL A 56 -5.45 3.71 0.45
N LEU A 57 -4.24 3.84 0.99
CA LEU A 57 -3.94 3.66 2.39
C LEU A 57 -3.88 5.03 3.06
N ARG A 58 -4.53 5.19 4.20
CA ARG A 58 -4.41 6.39 5.05
C ARG A 58 -3.85 6.03 6.41
N ARG A 59 -3.11 6.95 7.02
CA ARG A 59 -2.72 6.83 8.43
C ARG A 59 -3.96 6.93 9.29
N GLU A 60 -4.03 6.10 10.32
CA GLU A 60 -4.90 6.37 11.45
C GLU A 60 -4.25 7.44 12.32
N GLU A 61 -4.99 8.51 12.59
CA GLU A 61 -4.62 9.56 13.55
C GLU A 61 -4.94 9.15 14.98
#